data_AF-A0A2K3M161-F1
#
_entry.id   AF-A0A2K3M161-F1
#
_cell.length_a   1.000
_cell.length_b   1.000
_cell.length_c   1.000
_cell.angle_alpha   90.00
_cell.angle_beta   90.00
_cell.angle_gamma   90.00
#
_symmetry.space_group_name_H-M   'P 1'
#
loop_
_entity.id
_entity.type
_entity.pdbx_description
1 polymer ?
#
loop_
_entity_poly.entity_id
_entity_poly.type
_entity_poly.pdbx_seq_one_letter_code
_entity_poly.pdbx_strand_id
1 'polypeptide(L)' 'MSVEKIMKKVRRKIGKYDVGRTIGEGTFAKVKFAKHTETGESVAIKVMAKTTILNHRMVEQ' A
#
# COMPACT_ATOMS: atom_id res chain seq x y z
N MET A 1 -16.04 -13.09 26.71
CA MET A 1 -14.67 -12.56 26.54
C MET A 1 -14.27 -12.72 25.08
N SER A 2 -13.81 -11.64 24.49
CA SER A 2 -14.06 -11.25 23.11
C SER A 2 -13.40 -12.11 22.04
N VAL A 3 -14.13 -12.24 20.94
CA VAL A 3 -13.73 -12.60 19.57
C VAL A 3 -12.59 -11.73 18.98
N GLU A 4 -12.00 -10.82 19.77
CA GLU A 4 -10.97 -9.85 19.37
C GLU A 4 -9.64 -10.46 18.94
N LYS A 5 -9.39 -11.75 19.21
CA LYS A 5 -8.09 -12.37 18.97
C LYS A 5 -7.94 -13.07 17.61
N ILE A 6 -9.01 -13.22 16.82
CA ILE A 6 -9.00 -14.09 15.62
C ILE A 6 -8.34 -13.49 14.38
N MET A 7 -8.17 -12.18 14.25
CA MET A 7 -7.51 -11.63 13.06
C MET A 7 -6.64 -10.43 13.43
N LYS A 8 -5.47 -10.69 14.02
CA LYS A 8 -4.34 -9.76 13.89
C LYS A 8 -3.88 -9.82 12.42
N LYS A 9 -4.73 -9.37 11.49
CA LYS A 9 -4.45 -9.18 10.08
C LYS A 9 -3.19 -8.34 10.08
N VAL A 10 -2.06 -8.89 9.63
CA VAL A 10 -0.76 -8.22 9.65
C VAL A 10 -0.93 -6.88 8.92
N ARG A 11 -1.18 -5.80 9.68
CA ARG A 11 -1.29 -4.44 9.15
C ARG A 11 0.14 -4.10 8.75
N ARG A 12 0.44 -4.23 7.47
CA ARG A 12 1.72 -3.80 6.93
C ARG A 12 1.76 -2.28 7.04
N LYS A 13 2.59 -1.78 7.96
CA LYS A 13 2.84 -0.36 8.10
C LYS A 13 4.00 0.03 7.20
N ILE A 14 3.83 1.10 6.42
CA ILE A 14 4.89 1.71 5.61
C ILE A 14 5.00 3.16 6.05
N GLY A 15 6.10 3.50 6.74
CA GLY A 15 6.24 4.82 7.34
C GLY A 15 5.06 5.17 8.26
N LYS A 16 4.38 6.28 7.98
CA LYS A 16 3.18 6.75 8.69
C LYS A 16 1.85 6.17 8.17
N TYR A 17 1.88 5.13 7.34
CA TYR A 17 0.67 4.62 6.69
C TYR A 17 0.39 3.17 7.06
N ASP A 18 -0.83 2.92 7.54
CA ASP A 18 -1.40 1.59 7.68
C ASP A 18 -1.90 1.12 6.31
N VAL A 19 -1.17 0.21 5.67
CA VAL A 19 -1.47 -0.26 4.32
C VAL A 19 -2.41 -1.45 4.37
N GLY A 20 -3.50 -1.34 3.62
CA GLY A 20 -4.58 -2.31 3.54
C GLY A 20 -4.60 -3.09 2.22
N ARG A 21 -5.83 -3.36 1.78
CA ARG A 21 -6.11 -4.16 0.57
C ARG A 21 -5.63 -3.45 -0.70
N THR A 22 -5.36 -4.23 -1.72
CA THR A 22 -5.23 -3.72 -3.08
C THR A 22 -6.58 -3.18 -3.55
N ILE A 23 -6.58 -2.00 -4.15
CA ILE A 23 -7.75 -1.33 -4.73
C ILE A 23 -7.63 -1.14 -6.23
N GLY A 24 -6.46 -1.42 -6.82
CA GLY A 24 -6.25 -1.43 -8.26
C GLY A 24 -5.03 -2.22 -8.65
N GLU A 25 -5.04 -2.77 -9.87
CA GLU A 25 -3.92 -3.50 -10.46
C GLU A 25 -3.82 -3.06 -11.92
N GLY A 26 -2.65 -2.58 -12.31
CA GLY A 26 -2.33 -2.21 -13.69
C GLY A 26 -1.05 -2.91 -14.14
N THR A 27 -0.73 -2.79 -15.42
CA THR A 27 0.41 -3.47 -16.06
C THR A 27 1.73 -3.29 -15.32
N PHE A 28 1.94 -2.12 -14.72
CA PHE A 28 3.21 -1.74 -14.10
C PHE A 28 3.15 -1.60 -12.58
N ALA A 29 1.97 -1.70 -11.98
CA ALA A 29 1.76 -1.29 -10.58
C ALA A 29 0.59 -2.01 -9.90
N LYS A 30 0.68 -2.15 -8.57
CA LYS A 30 -0.49 -2.40 -7.72
C LYS A 30 -0.80 -1.17 -6.88
N VAL A 31 -2.05 -0.77 -6.83
CA VAL A 31 -2.52 0.34 -5.99
C VAL A 31 -3.14 -0.24 -4.72
N LYS A 32 -2.70 0.21 -3.56
CA LYS A 32 -3.23 -0.21 -2.25
C LYS A 32 -3.89 0.96 -1.54
N PHE A 33 -4.99 0.68 -0.86
CA PHE A 33 -5.57 1.62 0.08
C PHE A 33 -4.69 1.69 1.33
N ALA A 34 -4.49 2.87 1.87
CA ALA A 34 -3.85 3.06 3.16
C ALA A 34 -4.50 4.19 3.97
N LYS A 35 -4.28 4.20 5.28
CA LYS A 35 -4.63 5.31 6.15
C LYS A 35 -3.39 5.92 6.79
N HIS A 36 -3.30 7.25 6.80
CA HIS A 36 -2.28 7.94 7.57
C HIS A 36 -2.56 7.74 9.08
N THR A 37 -1.55 7.32 9.85
CA THR A 37 -1.75 6.88 11.23
C THR A 37 -1.99 8.02 12.21
N GLU A 38 -1.58 9.25 11.86
CA GLU A 38 -1.75 10.42 12.73
C GLU A 38 -3.02 11.20 12.38
N THR A 39 -3.32 11.38 11.09
CA THR A 39 -4.47 12.19 10.63
C THR A 39 -5.71 11.37 10.31
N GLY A 40 -5.57 10.06 10.13
CA GLY A 40 -6.67 9.18 9.71
C GLY A 40 -7.06 9.29 8.23
N GLU A 41 -6.39 10.18 7.48
CA GLU A 41 -6.69 10.43 6.07
C GLU A 41 -6.48 9.18 5.22
N SER A 42 -7.40 8.96 4.28
CA SER A 42 -7.39 7.81 3.39
C SER A 42 -6.66 8.14 2.09
N VAL A 43 -5.67 7.33 1.74
CA VAL A 43 -4.81 7.55 0.57
C VAL A 43 -4.68 6.30 -0.28
N ALA A 44 -4.28 6.47 -1.54
CA ALA A 44 -3.89 5.40 -2.45
C ALA A 44 -2.37 5.36 -2.61
N ILE A 45 -1.76 4.19 -2.40
CA ILE A 45 -0.32 3.96 -2.58
C ILE A 45 -0.12 3.13 -3.84
N LYS A 46 0.58 3.70 -4.84
CA LYS A 46 1.00 2.98 -6.04
C LYS A 46 2.34 2.27 -5.78
N VAL A 47 2.32 0.94 -5.78
CA VAL A 47 3.49 0.09 -5.55
C VAL A 47 4.03 -0.38 -6.90
N MET A 48 5.28 -0.02 -7.19
CA MET A 48 6.00 -0.36 -8.42
C MET A 48 7.22 -1.24 -8.09
N ALA A 49 7.55 -2.21 -8.94
CA ALA A 49 8.80 -2.97 -8.79
C ALA A 49 9.98 -2.14 -9.30
N LYS A 50 11.12 -2.19 -8.60
CA LYS A 50 12.35 -1.47 -9.00
C LYS A 50 12.78 -1.86 -10.42
N THR A 51 12.62 -3.13 -10.80
CA THR A 51 12.89 -3.62 -12.16
C THR A 51 12.00 -2.95 -13.21
N THR A 52 10.71 -2.75 -12.92
CA THR A 52 9.80 -2.01 -13.81
C THR A 52 10.26 -0.58 -14.02
N ILE A 53 10.70 0.09 -12.95
CA ILE A 53 11.21 1.48 -13.04
C ILE A 53 12.48 1.56 -13.89
N LEU A 54 13.43 0.64 -13.69
CA LEU A 54 14.70 0.60 -14.41
C LEU A 54 14.52 0.22 -15.89
N ASN A 55 13.70 -0.78 -16.18
CA ASN A 55 13.51 -1.29 -17.55
C ASN A 55 12.72 -0.33 -18.44
N HIS A 56 11.80 0.46 -17.87
CA HIS A 56 10.97 1.38 -18.62
C HIS A 56 11.43 2.85 -18.55
N ARG A 57 12.64 3.13 -18.02
CA ARG A 57 13.18 4.49 -17.82
C ARG A 57 12.16 5.46 -17.19
N MET A 58 11.38 4.99 -16.22
CA MET A 58 10.28 5.79 -15.63
C MET A 58 10.75 6.87 -14.65
N VAL A 59 12.06 7.17 -14.61
CA VAL A 59 12.69 8.14 -13.69
C VAL A 59 12.90 9.50 -14.36
N GLU A 60 12.74 9.59 -15.69
CA GLU A 60 12.92 10.84 -16.46
C GLU A 60 11.63 11.29 -17.13
N GLN A 61 10.62 11.69 -16.36
CA GLN A 61 9.49 12.53 -16.83
C GLN A 61 8.99 13.46 -15.73
#